data_AF-A0AA39LCC6-F1
#
_entry.id   AF-A0AA39LCC6-F1
#
_cell.length_a   1.000
_cell.length_b   1.000
_cell.length_c   1.000
_cell.angle_alpha   90.00
_cell.angle_beta   90.00
_cell.angle_gamma   90.00
#
_symmetry.space_group_name_H-M   'P 1'
#
loop_
_entity.id
_entity.type
_entity.pdbx_description
1 polymer ?
#
loop_
_entity_poly.entity_id
_entity_poly.type
_entity_poly.pdbx_seq_one_letter_code
_entity_poly.pdbx_strand_id
1 'polypeptide(L)'
;MQSSWLSKLLLLALGAAPVVLAQQFGHPSLEFLYHADATLGASWDIGDTGFGNRVVIPITGGTFRGPRLSGNITNLGADWGVTDTRGVFFPDTRYNLRTCDGADIYIQTSGPAQPDGTILLRGIFQTGHAKYEWLNYVVAVGILKAGQGSVSIDMWTLVAPHGSG
;
A
#
# COMPACT_ATOMS: atom_id res chain seq x y z
N MET A 1 7.65 78.09 -35.55
CA MET A 1 6.72 77.29 -36.35
C MET A 1 7.45 76.05 -36.84
N GLN A 2 6.98 74.84 -36.45
CA GLN A 2 7.27 73.51 -37.03
C GLN A 2 8.76 73.06 -36.99
N SER A 3 9.18 71.81 -36.77
CA SER A 3 8.61 70.46 -36.89
C SER A 3 9.55 69.45 -36.18
N SER A 4 9.04 68.60 -35.29
CA SER A 4 8.92 67.13 -35.42
C SER A 4 10.11 66.39 -36.07
N TRP A 5 10.83 65.55 -35.31
CA TRP A 5 11.44 64.32 -35.85
C TRP A 5 11.27 63.14 -34.87
N LEU A 6 10.64 62.09 -35.40
CA LEU A 6 10.25 60.84 -34.77
C LEU A 6 11.44 59.98 -34.34
N SER A 7 11.25 59.17 -33.29
CA SER A 7 11.99 57.91 -33.14
C SER A 7 11.06 56.81 -32.61
N LYS A 8 10.46 56.11 -33.59
CA LYS A 8 10.18 54.67 -33.65
C LYS A 8 9.97 53.95 -32.31
N LEU A 9 8.69 53.75 -31.94
CA LEU A 9 8.28 52.68 -31.03
C LEU A 9 8.42 51.34 -31.77
N LEU A 10 9.49 50.62 -31.46
CA LEU A 10 9.67 49.23 -31.84
C LEU A 10 8.77 48.37 -30.92
N LEU A 11 7.58 47.99 -31.39
CA LEU A 11 6.77 46.97 -30.71
C LEU A 11 7.46 45.60 -30.88
N LEU A 12 8.26 45.22 -29.90
CA LEU A 12 8.64 43.82 -29.70
C LEU A 12 7.40 43.07 -29.20
N ALA A 13 6.71 42.39 -30.11
CA ALA A 13 5.75 41.36 -29.75
C ALA A 13 6.53 40.18 -29.14
N LEU A 14 6.74 40.21 -27.83
CA LEU A 14 7.14 39.04 -27.06
C LEU A 14 6.02 38.00 -27.21
N GLY A 15 6.20 37.04 -28.10
CA GLY A 15 5.36 35.86 -28.17
C GLY A 15 5.43 35.14 -26.83
N ALA A 16 4.40 35.31 -25.99
CA ALA A 16 4.28 34.55 -24.76
C ALA A 16 4.08 33.08 -25.17
N ALA A 17 5.10 32.26 -24.97
CA ALA A 17 4.91 30.81 -25.00
C ALA A 17 3.81 30.48 -23.99
N PRO A 18 2.82 29.64 -24.33
CA PRO A 18 1.76 29.28 -23.40
C PRO A 18 2.42 28.63 -22.18
N VAL A 19 2.27 29.28 -21.02
CA VAL A 19 2.59 28.66 -19.74
C VAL A 19 1.55 27.57 -19.54
N VAL A 20 1.93 26.32 -19.86
CA VAL A 20 1.17 25.17 -19.42
C VAL A 20 1.39 25.09 -17.91
N LEU A 21 0.41 25.56 -17.15
CA LEU A 21 0.37 25.31 -15.71
C LEU A 21 0.35 23.80 -15.51
N ALA A 22 1.38 23.27 -14.83
CA ALA A 22 1.37 21.88 -14.41
C ALA A 22 0.12 21.66 -13.55
N GLN A 23 -0.80 20.84 -14.02
CA GLN A 23 -1.98 20.50 -13.24
C GLN A 23 -1.54 19.60 -12.08
N GLN A 24 -1.47 20.19 -10.89
CA GLN A 24 -1.16 19.46 -9.68
C GLN A 24 -2.44 18.78 -9.18
N PHE A 25 -2.45 17.44 -9.18
CA PHE A 25 -3.48 16.69 -8.48
C PHE A 25 -3.31 16.87 -6.97
N GLY A 26 -4.41 16.88 -6.22
CA GLY A 26 -4.36 16.88 -4.77
C GLY A 26 -3.64 15.64 -4.21
N HIS A 27 -3.36 15.63 -2.91
CA HIS A 27 -2.83 14.45 -2.25
C HIS A 27 -3.95 13.43 -2.01
N PRO A 28 -3.68 12.12 -2.18
CA PRO A 28 -4.64 11.10 -1.77
C PRO A 28 -4.83 11.10 -0.25
N SER A 29 -5.99 10.67 0.21
CA SER A 29 -6.27 10.39 1.62
C SER A 29 -6.25 8.88 1.89
N LEU A 30 -6.32 8.50 3.16
CA LEU A 30 -6.40 7.11 3.60
C LEU A 30 -7.76 6.86 4.26
N GLU A 31 -8.45 5.82 3.81
CA GLU A 31 -9.65 5.29 4.46
C GLU A 31 -9.29 3.99 5.18
N PHE A 32 -9.66 3.88 6.46
CA PHE A 32 -9.35 2.69 7.26
C PHE A 32 -10.15 1.49 6.78
N LEU A 33 -9.45 0.39 6.48
CA LEU A 33 -10.03 -0.83 5.94
C LEU A 33 -10.32 -1.84 7.06
N TYR A 34 -9.29 -2.25 7.81
CA TYR A 34 -9.41 -3.14 8.96
C TYR A 34 -8.16 -3.09 9.86
N HIS A 35 -8.34 -3.55 11.09
CA HIS A 35 -7.30 -4.07 11.97
C HIS A 35 -7.31 -5.60 11.90
N ALA A 36 -6.13 -6.23 11.92
CA ALA A 36 -5.99 -7.68 11.95
C ALA A 36 -4.94 -8.13 12.96
N ASP A 37 -5.26 -9.19 13.68
CA ASP A 37 -4.31 -9.95 14.51
C ASP A 37 -4.12 -11.32 13.87
N ALA A 38 -2.97 -11.53 13.24
CA ALA A 38 -2.62 -12.81 12.61
C ALA A 38 -1.76 -13.64 13.55
N THR A 39 -2.09 -14.93 13.68
CA THR A 39 -1.30 -15.91 14.40
C THR A 39 -0.30 -16.58 13.47
N LEU A 40 0.89 -16.84 13.98
CA LEU A 40 2.01 -17.39 13.21
C LEU A 40 2.46 -18.74 13.78
N GLY A 41 2.86 -19.63 12.89
CA GLY A 41 3.51 -20.89 13.23
C GLY A 41 5.00 -20.71 13.52
N ALA A 42 5.66 -21.84 13.80
CA ALA A 42 7.12 -21.87 13.96
C ALA A 42 7.81 -21.45 12.65
N SER A 43 8.72 -20.48 12.74
CA SER A 43 9.53 -20.03 11.61
C SER A 43 10.52 -21.11 11.17
N TRP A 44 10.69 -21.26 9.85
CA TRP A 44 11.71 -22.10 9.24
C TRP A 44 12.80 -21.22 8.67
N ASP A 45 14.03 -21.40 9.15
CA ASP A 45 15.19 -20.74 8.56
C ASP A 45 15.63 -21.53 7.31
N ILE A 46 15.59 -20.86 6.17
CA ILE A 46 16.09 -21.40 4.89
C ILE A 46 17.57 -21.03 4.71
N GLY A 47 18.05 -19.99 5.39
CA GLY A 47 19.42 -19.49 5.28
C GLY A 47 19.60 -18.46 4.16
N ASP A 48 20.86 -18.09 3.92
CA ASP A 48 21.23 -17.17 2.85
C ASP A 48 21.08 -17.83 1.47
N THR A 49 20.34 -17.14 0.60
CA THR A 49 20.02 -17.59 -0.76
C THR A 49 20.76 -16.82 -1.85
N GLY A 50 21.69 -15.94 -1.47
CA GLY A 50 22.33 -14.97 -2.37
C GLY A 50 21.51 -13.68 -2.57
N PHE A 51 20.28 -13.64 -2.05
CA PHE A 51 19.43 -12.44 -1.99
C PHE A 51 19.20 -11.95 -0.55
N GLY A 52 19.96 -12.49 0.41
CA GLY A 52 19.72 -12.32 1.84
C GLY A 52 19.19 -13.59 2.49
N ASN A 53 19.00 -13.52 3.82
CA ASN A 53 18.53 -14.64 4.62
C ASN A 53 17.02 -14.84 4.41
N ARG A 54 16.62 -16.01 3.93
CA ARG A 54 15.23 -16.38 3.70
C ARG A 54 14.67 -17.10 4.91
N VAL A 55 13.45 -16.74 5.29
CA VAL A 55 12.65 -17.49 6.25
C VAL A 55 11.28 -17.84 5.64
N VAL A 56 10.64 -18.85 6.20
CA VAL A 56 9.23 -19.16 5.94
C VAL A 56 8.48 -19.14 7.27
N ILE A 57 7.45 -18.32 7.38
CA ILE A 57 6.67 -18.17 8.61
C ILE A 57 5.21 -18.53 8.28
N PRO A 58 4.73 -19.71 8.71
CA PRO A 58 3.34 -20.11 8.47
C PRO A 58 2.34 -19.13 9.09
N ILE A 59 1.29 -18.79 8.36
CA ILE A 59 0.16 -18.02 8.89
C ILE A 59 -0.93 -19.01 9.29
N THR A 60 -1.16 -19.13 10.59
CA THR A 60 -1.99 -20.21 11.14
C THR A 60 -3.44 -19.80 11.41
N GLY A 61 -3.77 -18.53 11.20
CA GLY A 61 -5.10 -17.99 11.39
C GLY A 61 -5.06 -16.60 12.01
N GLY A 62 -6.14 -16.19 12.67
CA GLY A 62 -6.27 -14.87 13.26
C GLY A 62 -7.64 -14.25 13.00
N THR A 63 -7.79 -12.98 13.34
CA THR A 63 -9.04 -12.24 13.12
C THR A 63 -8.77 -10.90 12.47
N PHE A 64 -9.76 -10.37 11.76
CA PHE A 64 -9.72 -9.00 11.27
C PHE A 64 -11.08 -8.32 11.47
N ARG A 65 -11.06 -7.02 11.74
CA ARG A 65 -12.24 -6.21 12.00
C ARG A 65 -12.07 -4.81 11.42
N GLY A 66 -13.11 -4.35 10.75
CA GLY A 66 -13.17 -3.04 10.14
C GLY A 66 -14.60 -2.68 9.75
N PRO A 67 -14.86 -1.42 9.38
CA PRO A 67 -16.22 -0.91 9.15
C PRO A 67 -16.97 -1.65 8.04
N ARG A 68 -16.23 -2.11 7.01
CA ARG A 68 -16.78 -2.78 5.83
C ARG A 68 -16.34 -4.24 5.67
N LEU A 69 -15.36 -4.67 6.46
CA LEU A 69 -14.71 -5.98 6.32
C LEU A 69 -14.41 -6.56 7.71
N SER A 70 -15.00 -7.70 8.05
CA SER A 70 -14.75 -8.41 9.33
C SER A 70 -14.83 -9.92 9.14
N GLY A 71 -14.02 -10.67 9.89
CA GLY A 71 -13.93 -12.12 9.75
C GLY A 71 -12.68 -12.74 10.37
N ASN A 72 -12.27 -13.89 9.82
CA ASN A 72 -11.14 -14.68 10.30
C ASN A 72 -10.09 -14.84 9.20
N ILE A 73 -8.82 -14.88 9.59
CA ILE A 73 -7.73 -15.33 8.72
C ILE A 73 -7.75 -16.86 8.73
N THR A 74 -7.70 -17.48 7.56
CA THR A 74 -7.69 -18.95 7.46
C THR A 74 -6.32 -19.52 7.85
N ASN A 75 -6.29 -20.76 8.30
CA ASN A 75 -5.04 -21.52 8.49
C ASN A 75 -4.48 -22.00 7.14
N LEU A 76 -4.12 -21.05 6.29
CA LEU A 76 -3.53 -21.27 4.97
C LEU A 76 -2.72 -20.04 4.57
N GLY A 77 -1.46 -20.28 4.21
CA GLY A 77 -0.54 -19.25 3.76
C GLY A 77 0.72 -19.18 4.60
N ALA A 78 1.63 -18.32 4.17
CA ALA A 78 2.86 -18.03 4.88
C ALA A 78 3.41 -16.66 4.47
N ASP A 79 4.39 -16.20 5.24
CA ASP A 79 5.34 -15.17 4.86
C ASP A 79 6.65 -15.82 4.42
N TRP A 80 7.06 -15.58 3.17
CA TRP A 80 8.38 -15.93 2.67
C TRP A 80 9.32 -14.73 2.82
N GLY A 81 9.59 -14.32 4.06
CA GLY A 81 10.35 -13.10 4.34
C GLY A 81 11.84 -13.19 3.96
N VAL A 82 12.43 -12.04 3.61
CA VAL A 82 13.89 -11.90 3.38
C VAL A 82 14.46 -10.83 4.27
N THR A 83 15.56 -11.12 4.93
CA THR A 83 16.44 -10.07 5.50
C THR A 83 17.57 -9.80 4.52
N ASP A 84 17.64 -8.59 3.96
CA ASP A 84 18.69 -8.20 3.02
C ASP A 84 20.06 -8.07 3.70
N THR A 85 21.11 -7.84 2.91
CA THR A 85 22.49 -7.68 3.40
C THR A 85 22.71 -6.43 4.26
N ARG A 86 21.73 -5.52 4.31
CA ARG A 86 21.72 -4.34 5.19
C ARG A 86 20.88 -4.56 6.45
N GLY A 87 20.35 -5.76 6.66
CA GLY A 87 19.54 -6.11 7.82
C GLY A 87 18.09 -5.68 7.74
N VAL A 88 17.59 -5.24 6.57
CA VAL A 88 16.18 -4.86 6.41
C VAL A 88 15.35 -6.10 6.09
N PHE A 89 14.34 -6.37 6.90
CA PHE A 89 13.38 -7.45 6.64
C PHE A 89 12.29 -7.02 5.67
N PHE A 90 11.95 -7.90 4.73
CA PHE A 90 10.92 -7.71 3.73
C PHE A 90 9.97 -8.92 3.74
N PRO A 91 8.74 -8.80 4.30
CA PRO A 91 7.73 -9.83 4.10
C PRO A 91 7.32 -9.97 2.63
N ASP A 92 6.96 -11.20 2.26
CA ASP A 92 6.23 -11.55 1.03
C ASP A 92 5.20 -12.62 1.38
N THR A 93 3.99 -12.18 1.68
CA THR A 93 2.94 -13.05 2.23
C THR A 93 1.90 -13.40 1.18
N ARG A 94 1.33 -14.60 1.27
CA ARG A 94 0.11 -14.99 0.55
C ARG A 94 -0.76 -15.81 1.48
N TYR A 95 -2.00 -15.39 1.69
CA TYR A 95 -2.96 -16.05 2.59
C TYR A 95 -4.41 -15.68 2.25
N ASN A 96 -5.38 -16.16 3.03
CA ASN A 96 -6.79 -15.90 2.79
C ASN A 96 -7.51 -15.31 4.02
N LEU A 97 -8.42 -14.38 3.74
CA LEU A 97 -9.42 -13.87 4.66
C LEU A 97 -10.77 -14.55 4.37
N ARG A 98 -11.49 -14.95 5.41
CA ARG A 98 -12.89 -15.42 5.34
C ARG A 98 -13.77 -14.43 6.09
N THR A 99 -14.65 -13.74 5.40
CA THR A 99 -15.58 -12.79 6.04
C THR A 99 -16.66 -13.51 6.85
N CYS A 100 -17.26 -12.81 7.82
CA CYS A 100 -18.35 -13.34 8.64
C CYS A 100 -19.57 -13.81 7.83
N ASP A 101 -19.79 -13.24 6.65
CA ASP A 101 -20.87 -13.58 5.72
C ASP A 101 -20.43 -14.53 4.59
N GLY A 102 -19.22 -15.10 4.68
CA GLY A 102 -18.83 -16.25 3.88
C GLY A 102 -18.15 -15.95 2.54
N ALA A 103 -17.56 -14.77 2.37
CA ALA A 103 -16.68 -14.48 1.24
C ALA A 103 -15.23 -14.89 1.53
N ASP A 104 -14.59 -15.54 0.55
CA ASP A 104 -13.15 -15.79 0.56
C ASP A 104 -12.43 -14.69 -0.22
N ILE A 105 -11.36 -14.16 0.38
CA ILE A 105 -10.55 -13.10 -0.21
C ILE A 105 -9.09 -13.53 -0.13
N TYR A 106 -8.46 -13.71 -1.28
CA TYR A 106 -7.01 -13.84 -1.37
C TYR A 106 -6.37 -12.50 -1.02
N ILE A 107 -5.27 -12.56 -0.26
CA ILE A 107 -4.45 -11.39 0.04
C ILE A 107 -2.98 -11.71 -0.15
N GLN A 108 -2.27 -10.75 -0.74
CA GLN A 108 -0.81 -10.70 -0.73
C GLN A 108 -0.35 -9.39 -0.11
N THR A 109 0.59 -9.47 0.84
CA THR A 109 1.21 -8.28 1.43
C THR A 109 2.73 -8.35 1.31
N SER A 110 3.36 -7.20 1.19
CA SER A 110 4.82 -7.09 1.18
C SER A 110 5.28 -5.66 1.47
N GLY A 111 6.55 -5.48 1.80
CA GLY A 111 7.15 -4.16 1.98
C GLY A 111 8.34 -4.19 2.94
N PRO A 112 8.95 -3.04 3.27
CA PRO A 112 10.15 -2.98 4.09
C PRO A 112 9.86 -2.74 5.58
N ALA A 113 10.62 -3.42 6.44
CA ALA A 113 10.78 -3.04 7.83
C ALA A 113 11.42 -1.65 7.95
N GLN A 114 11.00 -0.91 8.96
CA GLN A 114 11.45 0.44 9.28
C GLN A 114 12.38 0.41 10.50
N PRO A 115 13.20 1.46 10.71
CA PRO A 115 14.13 1.51 11.85
C PRO A 115 13.48 1.41 13.23
N ASP A 116 12.20 1.77 13.36
CA ASP A 116 11.44 1.68 14.61
C ASP A 116 10.81 0.29 14.86
N GLY A 117 11.10 -0.69 14.00
CA GLY A 117 10.58 -2.05 14.08
C GLY A 117 9.18 -2.24 13.49
N THR A 118 8.53 -1.18 13.01
CA THR A 118 7.31 -1.32 12.21
C THR A 118 7.63 -1.84 10.81
N ILE A 119 6.65 -2.41 10.13
CA ILE A 119 6.77 -2.76 8.71
C ILE A 119 5.69 -2.04 7.92
N LEU A 120 6.10 -1.34 6.86
CA LEU A 120 5.15 -0.75 5.92
C LEU A 120 4.77 -1.80 4.88
N LEU A 121 3.47 -2.03 4.74
CA LEU A 121 2.93 -3.01 3.81
C LEU A 121 2.25 -2.31 2.64
N ARG A 122 2.32 -2.95 1.47
CA ARG A 122 1.35 -2.81 0.39
C ARG A 122 0.50 -4.08 0.35
N GLY A 123 -0.81 -3.93 0.16
CA GLY A 123 -1.77 -5.03 0.13
C GLY A 123 -2.45 -5.16 -1.23
N ILE A 124 -2.57 -6.38 -1.73
CA ILE A 124 -3.36 -6.74 -2.92
C ILE A 124 -4.44 -7.70 -2.48
N PHE A 125 -5.68 -7.46 -2.91
CA PHE A 125 -6.84 -8.28 -2.59
C PHE A 125 -7.45 -8.85 -3.87
N GLN A 126 -7.94 -10.09 -3.81
CA GLN A 126 -8.70 -10.69 -4.91
C GLN A 126 -9.86 -11.53 -4.37
N THR A 127 -11.05 -11.34 -4.93
CA THR A 127 -12.23 -12.14 -4.61
C THR A 127 -13.20 -12.21 -5.79
N GLY A 128 -13.89 -13.35 -5.91
CA GLY A 128 -15.01 -13.53 -6.84
C GLY A 128 -16.37 -13.20 -6.21
N HIS A 129 -16.43 -12.81 -4.94
CA HIS A 129 -17.69 -12.55 -4.25
C HIS A 129 -18.23 -11.15 -4.60
N ALA A 130 -19.40 -11.09 -5.24
CA ALA A 130 -19.98 -9.84 -5.77
C ALA A 130 -20.04 -8.68 -4.75
N LYS A 131 -20.41 -8.95 -3.49
CA LYS A 131 -20.44 -7.92 -2.42
C LYS A 131 -19.08 -7.25 -2.17
N TYR A 132 -17.98 -7.97 -2.43
CA TYR A 132 -16.62 -7.57 -2.10
C TYR A 132 -15.78 -7.30 -3.36
N GLU A 133 -16.37 -7.32 -4.55
CA GLU A 133 -15.69 -7.10 -5.83
C GLU A 133 -14.88 -5.78 -5.85
N TRP A 134 -15.36 -4.75 -5.15
CA TRP A 134 -14.66 -3.48 -5.00
C TRP A 134 -13.23 -3.61 -4.47
N LEU A 135 -12.93 -4.64 -3.66
CA LEU A 135 -11.57 -4.91 -3.15
C LEU A 135 -10.57 -5.23 -4.26
N ASN A 136 -11.03 -5.75 -5.40
CA ASN A 136 -10.15 -6.07 -6.53
C ASN A 136 -9.50 -4.81 -7.15
N TYR A 137 -10.02 -3.63 -6.84
CA TYR A 137 -9.64 -2.36 -7.48
C TYR A 137 -9.09 -1.31 -6.50
N VAL A 138 -8.84 -1.68 -5.24
CA VAL A 138 -8.25 -0.76 -4.27
C VAL A 138 -6.73 -0.74 -4.38
N VAL A 139 -6.13 0.39 -4.00
CA VAL A 139 -4.70 0.46 -3.64
C VAL A 139 -4.63 0.50 -2.14
N ALA A 140 -3.99 -0.50 -1.50
CA ALA A 140 -3.95 -0.60 -0.05
C ALA A 140 -2.52 -0.53 0.51
N VAL A 141 -2.41 0.11 1.66
CA VAL A 141 -1.17 0.21 2.45
C VAL A 141 -1.47 -0.10 3.91
N GLY A 142 -0.48 -0.63 4.63
CA GLY A 142 -0.66 -1.01 6.02
C GLY A 142 0.58 -0.80 6.88
N ILE A 143 0.36 -0.84 8.18
CA ILE A 143 1.42 -0.85 9.19
C ILE A 143 1.30 -2.15 9.96
N LEU A 144 2.39 -2.90 10.01
CA LEU A 144 2.50 -4.14 10.77
C LEU A 144 3.46 -3.96 11.95
N LYS A 145 3.06 -4.50 13.10
CA LYS A 145 3.89 -4.64 14.30
C LYS A 145 4.00 -6.11 14.68
N ALA A 146 5.24 -6.56 14.87
CA ALA A 146 5.50 -7.93 15.31
C ALA A 146 5.20 -8.11 16.80
N GLY A 147 4.58 -9.23 17.15
CA GLY A 147 4.36 -9.71 18.50
C GLY A 147 5.04 -11.06 18.72
N GLN A 148 4.77 -11.70 19.86
CA GLN A 148 5.24 -13.07 20.14
C GLN A 148 4.29 -14.10 19.50
N GLY A 149 4.71 -14.71 18.40
CA GLY A 149 3.89 -15.70 17.68
C GLY A 149 2.69 -15.10 16.95
N SER A 150 2.64 -13.79 16.81
CA SER A 150 1.58 -13.06 16.12
C SER A 150 2.11 -11.77 15.50
N VAL A 151 1.31 -11.17 14.63
CA VAL A 151 1.48 -9.81 14.13
C VAL A 151 0.15 -9.07 14.18
N SER A 152 0.22 -7.77 14.48
CA SER A 152 -0.94 -6.88 14.37
C SER A 152 -0.76 -5.97 13.16
N ILE A 153 -1.82 -5.78 12.38
CA ILE A 153 -1.81 -5.05 11.11
C ILE A 153 -2.98 -4.09 11.08
N ASP A 154 -2.70 -2.80 10.89
CA ASP A 154 -3.71 -1.86 10.42
C ASP A 154 -3.55 -1.67 8.92
N MET A 155 -4.66 -1.68 8.18
CA MET A 155 -4.69 -1.54 6.73
C MET A 155 -5.63 -0.41 6.32
N TRP A 156 -5.22 0.36 5.32
CA TRP A 156 -5.97 1.46 4.72
C TRP A 156 -6.02 1.34 3.20
N THR A 157 -7.05 1.88 2.59
CA THR A 157 -7.13 2.10 1.14
C THR A 157 -6.83 3.54 0.80
N LEU A 158 -6.08 3.77 -0.28
CA LEU A 158 -5.88 5.11 -0.83
C LEU A 158 -7.17 5.58 -1.50
N VAL A 159 -7.55 6.82 -1.22
CA VAL A 159 -8.67 7.50 -1.86
C VAL A 159 -8.11 8.68 -2.65
N ALA A 160 -8.39 8.71 -3.95
CA ALA A 160 -7.99 9.82 -4.80
C ALA A 160 -8.64 11.12 -4.31
N PRO A 161 -7.94 12.27 -4.41
CA PRO A 161 -8.58 13.55 -4.14
C PRO A 161 -9.79 13.71 -5.07
N HIS A 162 -10.96 14.02 -4.51
CA HIS A 162 -12.06 14.47 -5.35
C HIS A 162 -11.61 15.74 -6.06
N GLY A 163 -11.57 15.72 -7.40
CA GLY A 163 -11.32 16.93 -8.16
C GLY A 163 -12.36 17.96 -7.75
N SER A 164 -11.92 19.16 -7.39
CA SER A 164 -12.79 20.34 -7.38
C SER A 164 -13.28 20.51 -8.81
N GLY A 165 -14.43 19.91 -9.12
CA GLY A 165 -15.20 20.22 -10.33
C GLY A 165 -15.75 21.64 -10.26
#